data_AF-A0A5P2XQC6-F1
#
_entry.id   AF-A0A5P2XQC6-F1
#
_cell.length_a   1.000
_cell.length_b   1.000
_cell.length_c   1.000
_cell.angle_alpha   90.00
_cell.angle_beta   90.00
_cell.angle_gamma   90.00
#
_symmetry.space_group_name_H-M   'P 1'
#
loop_
_entity.id
_entity.type
_entity.pdbx_description
1 polymer ?
#
loop_
_entity_poly.entity_id
_entity_poly.type
_entity_poly.pdbx_seq_one_letter_code
_entity_poly.pdbx_strand_id
1 'polypeptide(L)'
;MSEHGEAIEADLQRFYGLDIRDLFRPGAGLTWRRLRALIMGLPAESALHRSMGGEDAVWTLQTQLLAAVHDRLSEANWQRGNAGSKTPSRRPSPIPRPGFRADRIGRTDRSPEHVAAYLARFQSTREGVTDGR
;
A
#
# COMPACT_ATOMS: atom_id res chain seq x y z
N MET A 1 -6.42 -18.71 23.10
CA MET A 1 -4.97 -18.45 22.99
C MET A 1 -4.83 -17.03 22.48
N SER A 2 -4.02 -16.19 23.12
CA SER A 2 -4.02 -14.75 22.87
C SER A 2 -3.66 -14.47 21.42
N GLU A 3 -4.41 -13.57 20.80
CA GLU A 3 -4.42 -13.29 19.36
C GLU A 3 -3.02 -13.05 18.75
N HIS A 4 -2.03 -12.68 19.57
CA HIS A 4 -0.66 -12.38 19.14
C HIS A 4 0.45 -13.00 20.01
N GLY A 5 0.12 -13.87 20.98
CA GLY A 5 1.11 -14.41 21.92
C GLY A 5 2.26 -15.17 21.24
N GLU A 6 1.92 -16.02 20.27
CA GLU A 6 2.88 -16.80 19.48
C GLU A 6 3.77 -15.92 18.60
N ALA A 7 3.22 -14.81 18.08
CA ALA A 7 3.97 -13.85 17.28
C ALA A 7 5.03 -13.12 18.12
N ILE A 8 4.69 -12.76 19.37
CA ILE A 8 5.63 -12.15 20.32
C ILE A 8 6.75 -13.14 20.67
N GLU A 9 6.43 -14.39 20.97
CA GLU A 9 7.42 -15.42 21.30
C GLU A 9 8.39 -15.66 20.12
N ALA A 10 7.85 -15.80 18.91
CA ALA A 10 8.66 -15.96 17.71
C ALA A 10 9.58 -14.76 17.46
N ASP A 11 9.09 -13.53 17.65
CA ASP A 11 9.87 -12.31 17.45
C ASP A 11 10.97 -12.12 18.51
N LEU A 12 10.69 -12.44 19.78
CA LEU A 12 11.69 -12.40 20.86
C LEU A 12 12.85 -13.35 20.57
N GLN A 13 12.54 -14.57 20.14
CA GLN A 13 13.55 -15.56 19.79
C GLN A 13 14.32 -15.13 18.53
N ARG A 14 13.63 -14.63 17.50
CA ARG A 14 14.23 -14.29 16.20
C ARG A 14 15.15 -13.08 16.27
N PHE A 15 14.72 -11.99 16.89
CA PHE A 15 15.45 -10.72 16.85
C PHE A 15 16.38 -10.51 18.04
N TYR A 16 16.05 -11.09 19.19
CA TYR A 16 16.79 -10.88 20.43
C TYR A 16 17.41 -12.16 21.00
N GLY A 17 17.07 -13.35 20.47
CA GLY A 17 17.55 -14.62 20.99
C GLY A 17 17.04 -14.94 22.41
N LEU A 18 15.89 -14.38 22.79
CA LEU A 18 15.34 -14.48 24.14
C LEU A 18 14.14 -15.43 24.18
N ASP A 19 14.04 -16.18 25.28
CA ASP A 19 12.89 -17.02 25.59
C ASP A 19 11.91 -16.25 26.48
N ILE A 20 10.63 -16.20 26.10
CA ILE A 20 9.60 -15.50 26.89
C ILE A 20 9.45 -16.08 28.31
N ARG A 21 9.80 -17.35 28.50
CA ARG A 21 9.77 -18.04 29.81
C ARG A 21 10.81 -17.50 30.78
N ASP A 22 11.84 -16.80 30.30
CA ASP A 22 12.86 -16.19 31.15
C ASP A 22 12.28 -15.10 32.07
N LEU A 23 11.08 -14.60 31.78
CA LEU A 23 10.32 -13.71 32.65
C LEU A 23 9.97 -14.36 34.01
N PHE A 24 9.86 -15.69 34.02
CA PHE A 24 9.51 -16.48 35.21
C PHE A 24 10.71 -17.22 35.80
N ARG A 25 11.89 -17.16 35.17
CA ARG A 25 13.11 -17.78 35.68
C ARG A 25 13.88 -16.79 36.55
N PRO A 26 14.05 -17.07 37.86
CA PRO A 26 14.86 -16.22 38.72
C PRO A 26 16.29 -16.07 38.18
N GLY A 27 16.79 -14.84 38.11
CA GLY A 27 18.15 -14.55 37.63
C GLY A 27 18.35 -14.50 36.12
N ALA A 28 17.32 -14.77 35.29
CA ALA A 28 17.45 -14.73 33.83
C ALA A 28 17.49 -13.30 33.23
N GLY A 29 17.18 -12.28 34.03
CA GLY A 29 17.35 -10.86 33.65
C GLY A 29 16.25 -10.29 32.73
N LEU A 30 15.30 -11.11 32.27
CA LEU A 30 14.11 -10.63 31.56
C LEU A 30 13.08 -10.11 32.56
N THR A 31 12.76 -8.81 32.47
CA THR A 31 11.77 -8.15 33.33
C THR A 31 10.61 -7.64 32.50
N TRP A 32 9.43 -7.42 33.11
CA TRP A 32 8.28 -6.82 32.41
C TRP A 32 8.61 -5.49 31.71
N ARG A 33 9.42 -4.65 32.36
CA ARG A 33 9.91 -3.39 31.78
C ARG A 33 10.75 -3.64 30.53
N ARG A 34 11.67 -4.61 30.58
CA ARG A 34 12.52 -4.98 29.43
C ARG A 34 11.69 -5.60 28.31
N LEU A 35 10.79 -6.51 28.63
CA LEU A 35 9.87 -7.13 27.66
C LEU A 35 9.09 -6.06 26.89
N ARG A 36 8.49 -5.09 27.61
CA ARG A 36 7.79 -3.97 26.97
C ARG A 36 8.72 -3.18 26.04
N ALA A 37 9.94 -2.87 26.46
CA ALA A 37 10.89 -2.12 25.63
C ALA A 37 11.27 -2.88 24.35
N LEU A 38 11.44 -4.21 24.44
CA LEU A 38 11.74 -5.07 23.29
C LEU A 38 10.55 -5.13 22.33
N ILE A 39 9.33 -5.34 22.83
CA ILE A 39 8.12 -5.35 22.00
C ILE A 39 7.94 -4.03 21.26
N MET A 40 8.12 -2.89 21.94
CA MET A 40 8.02 -1.56 21.33
C MET A 40 9.16 -1.26 20.34
N GLY A 41 10.29 -1.96 20.46
CA GLY A 41 11.45 -1.83 19.59
C GLY A 41 11.49 -2.85 18.45
N LEU A 42 10.42 -3.64 18.26
CA LEU A 42 10.38 -4.63 17.19
C LEU A 42 10.41 -3.97 15.81
N PRO A 43 11.17 -4.52 14.85
CA PRO A 43 11.16 -4.03 13.47
C PRO A 43 9.79 -4.14 12.80
N ALA A 44 9.56 -3.36 11.74
CA ALA A 44 8.28 -3.38 11.01
C ALA A 44 7.98 -4.74 10.35
N GLU A 45 9.01 -5.53 10.06
CA GLU A 45 8.95 -6.88 9.51
C GLU A 45 8.73 -7.98 10.56
N SER A 46 8.47 -7.63 11.81
CA SER A 46 8.22 -8.58 12.88
C SER A 46 6.89 -9.33 12.67
N ALA A 47 6.80 -10.55 13.18
CA ALA A 47 5.58 -11.35 13.14
C ALA A 47 4.42 -10.65 13.85
N LEU A 48 4.70 -9.95 14.96
CA LEU A 48 3.73 -9.13 15.69
C LEU A 48 3.16 -7.99 14.82
N HIS A 49 4.01 -7.25 14.11
CA HIS A 49 3.54 -6.19 13.21
C HIS A 49 2.67 -6.74 12.08
N ARG A 50 3.02 -7.91 11.52
CA ARG A 50 2.18 -8.60 10.53
C ARG A 50 0.85 -9.06 11.11
N SER A 51 0.84 -9.62 12.32
CA SER A 51 -0.39 -10.10 12.95
C SER A 51 -1.34 -8.98 13.30
N MET A 52 -0.82 -7.79 13.67
CA MET A 52 -1.64 -6.62 13.98
C MET A 52 -2.15 -5.88 12.73
N GLY A 53 -1.38 -5.86 11.64
CA GLY A 53 -1.71 -5.05 10.46
C GLY A 53 -2.48 -5.77 9.35
N GLY A 54 -2.91 -7.02 9.55
CA GLY A 54 -3.77 -7.75 8.62
C GLY A 54 -3.16 -7.94 7.22
N GLU A 55 -4.01 -8.06 6.19
CA GLU A 55 -3.59 -8.27 4.79
C GLU A 55 -2.69 -7.12 4.28
N ASP A 56 -2.88 -5.91 4.78
CA ASP A 56 -2.14 -4.71 4.35
C ASP A 56 -0.68 -4.70 4.88
N ALA A 57 -0.41 -5.41 5.98
CA ALA A 57 0.94 -5.51 6.56
C ALA A 57 1.83 -6.58 5.95
N VAL A 58 1.34 -7.32 4.94
CA VAL A 58 2.16 -8.32 4.24
C VAL A 58 3.27 -7.65 3.42
N TRP A 59 3.01 -6.44 2.89
CA TRP A 59 4.01 -5.70 2.11
C TRP A 59 4.62 -4.59 2.94
N THR A 60 5.95 -4.63 3.09
CA THR A 60 6.70 -3.51 3.66
C THR A 60 6.65 -2.30 2.71
N LEU A 61 6.96 -1.11 3.22
CA LEU A 61 7.10 0.09 2.39
C LEU A 61 8.09 -0.14 1.22
N GLN A 62 9.20 -0.84 1.48
CA GLN A 62 10.17 -1.17 0.44
C GLN A 62 9.54 -2.04 -0.65
N THR A 63 8.74 -3.05 -0.28
CA THR A 63 8.03 -3.89 -1.26
C THR A 63 7.02 -3.07 -2.07
N GLN A 64 6.27 -2.17 -1.43
CA GLN A 64 5.34 -1.26 -2.10
C GLN A 64 6.06 -0.35 -3.12
N LEU A 65 7.19 0.24 -2.71
CA LEU A 65 7.99 1.10 -3.58
C LEU A 65 8.63 0.32 -4.73
N LEU A 66 9.11 -0.89 -4.49
CA LEU A 66 9.69 -1.74 -5.52
C LEU A 66 8.65 -2.16 -6.57
N ALA A 67 7.45 -2.52 -6.13
CA ALA A 67 6.34 -2.79 -7.03
C ALA A 67 5.97 -1.55 -7.86
N ALA A 68 5.95 -0.37 -7.24
CA ALA A 68 5.70 0.88 -7.96
C ALA A 68 6.77 1.16 -9.03
N VAL A 69 8.05 0.94 -8.70
CA VAL A 69 9.16 1.08 -9.66
C VAL A 69 8.99 0.09 -10.83
N HIS A 70 8.71 -1.18 -10.53
CA HIS A 70 8.46 -2.20 -11.56
C HIS A 70 7.33 -1.78 -12.52
N ASP A 71 6.20 -1.31 -11.98
CA ASP A 71 5.05 -0.90 -12.77
C ASP A 71 5.40 0.27 -13.70
N ARG A 72 6.15 1.27 -13.20
CA ARG A 72 6.58 2.43 -13.99
C ARG A 72 7.60 2.06 -15.06
N LEU A 73 8.52 1.15 -14.77
CA LEU A 73 9.47 0.65 -15.77
C LEU A 73 8.77 -0.14 -16.86
N SER A 74 7.81 -1.00 -16.49
CA SER A 74 6.99 -1.76 -17.43
C SER A 74 6.19 -0.84 -18.36
N GLU A 75 5.58 0.21 -17.79
CA GLU A 75 4.88 1.23 -18.57
C GLU A 75 5.83 1.99 -19.51
N ALA A 76 6.99 2.44 -19.01
CA ALA A 76 7.95 3.17 -19.83
C ALA A 76 8.50 2.33 -20.99
N ASN A 77 8.75 1.03 -20.75
CA ASN A 77 9.15 0.09 -21.79
C ASN A 77 8.05 -0.11 -22.83
N TRP A 78 6.80 -0.26 -22.38
CA TRP A 78 5.65 -0.35 -23.26
C TRP A 78 5.47 0.90 -24.12
N GLN A 79 5.62 2.11 -23.56
CA GLN A 79 5.54 3.37 -24.29
C GLN A 79 6.61 3.45 -25.39
N ARG A 80 7.87 3.12 -25.06
CA ARG A 80 8.97 3.11 -26.04
C ARG A 80 8.77 2.05 -27.13
N GLY A 81 8.39 0.84 -26.75
CA GLY A 81 8.18 -0.26 -27.70
C GLY A 81 7.02 -0.03 -28.66
N ASN A 82 6.08 0.85 -28.32
CA ASN A 82 4.92 1.19 -29.14
C ASN A 82 4.99 2.59 -29.78
N ALA A 83 6.11 3.30 -29.64
CA ALA A 83 6.29 4.62 -30.23
C ALA A 83 6.16 4.53 -31.76
N GLY A 84 5.24 5.30 -32.35
CA GLY A 84 4.97 5.30 -33.79
C GLY A 84 4.21 4.07 -34.31
N SER A 85 3.79 3.14 -33.45
CA SER A 85 2.99 2.00 -33.86
C SER A 85 1.54 2.40 -34.15
N LYS A 86 1.01 1.97 -35.31
CA LYS A 86 -0.43 2.09 -35.64
C LYS A 86 -1.28 1.05 -34.89
N THR A 87 -0.66 0.01 -34.36
CA THR A 87 -1.30 -1.09 -33.62
C THR A 87 -0.48 -1.38 -32.36
N PRO A 88 -0.59 -0.53 -31.33
CA PRO A 88 0.17 -0.72 -30.10
C PRO A 88 -0.26 -1.98 -29.36
N SER A 89 0.69 -2.67 -28.74
CA SER A 89 0.44 -3.81 -27.86
C SER A 89 -0.34 -3.39 -26.61
N ARG A 90 -0.90 -4.35 -25.87
CA ARG A 90 -1.68 -4.05 -24.66
C ARG A 90 -0.79 -3.44 -23.57
N ARG A 91 -1.26 -2.36 -22.94
CA ARG A 91 -0.59 -1.74 -21.78
C ARG A 91 -0.46 -2.75 -20.64
N PRO A 92 0.72 -2.89 -20.01
CA PRO A 92 0.91 -3.81 -18.89
C PRO A 92 0.03 -3.43 -17.70
N SER A 93 -0.49 -4.45 -17.03
CA SER A 93 -1.24 -4.28 -15.78
C SER A 93 -0.28 -4.16 -14.60
N PRO A 94 -0.52 -3.22 -13.66
CA PRO A 94 0.24 -3.12 -12.42
C PRO A 94 0.22 -4.41 -11.62
N ILE A 95 1.27 -4.66 -10.83
CA ILE A 95 1.29 -5.78 -9.87
C ILE A 95 0.13 -5.58 -8.86
N PRO A 96 -0.71 -6.60 -8.60
CA PRO A 96 -1.75 -6.52 -7.59
C PRO A 96 -1.13 -6.35 -6.20
N ARG A 97 -1.56 -5.33 -5.46
CA ARG A 97 -0.97 -4.95 -4.16
C ARG A 97 -1.99 -5.17 -3.05
N PRO A 98 -1.59 -5.72 -1.90
CA PRO A 98 -2.42 -5.70 -0.70
C PRO A 98 -2.83 -4.25 -0.36
N GLY A 99 -4.08 -4.07 0.07
CA GLY A 99 -4.68 -2.77 0.36
C GLY A 99 -5.03 -1.92 -0.87
N PHE A 100 -4.60 -2.30 -2.07
CA PHE A 100 -4.92 -1.57 -3.30
C PHE A 100 -6.11 -2.21 -4.02
N ARG A 101 -7.28 -1.57 -3.90
CA ARG A 101 -8.43 -1.86 -4.76
C ARG A 101 -8.36 -0.95 -5.97
N ALA A 102 -8.26 -1.54 -7.17
CA ALA A 102 -8.37 -0.79 -8.41
C ALA A 102 -9.84 -0.37 -8.63
N ASP A 103 -10.31 0.59 -7.84
CA ASP A 103 -11.61 1.19 -8.08
C ASP A 103 -11.54 1.92 -9.42
N ARG A 104 -12.34 1.46 -10.39
CA ARG A 104 -12.55 2.18 -11.64
C ARG A 104 -13.28 3.49 -11.33
N ILE A 105 -12.51 4.54 -11.09
CA ILE A 105 -13.04 5.90 -10.99
C ILE A 105 -13.63 6.26 -12.37
N GLY A 106 -14.91 6.65 -12.40
CA GLY A 106 -15.61 7.06 -13.63
C GLY A 106 -16.70 6.11 -14.12
N ARG A 107 -16.98 5.01 -13.42
CA ARG A 107 -18.23 4.26 -13.65
C ARG A 107 -19.35 4.97 -12.89
N THR A 108 -20.37 5.42 -13.61
CA THR A 108 -21.60 5.97 -13.02
C THR A 108 -22.79 5.22 -13.56
N ASP A 109 -23.77 4.95 -12.70
CA ASP A 109 -25.06 4.38 -13.12
C ASP A 109 -26.04 5.47 -13.57
N ARG A 110 -25.60 6.74 -13.58
CA ARG A 110 -26.42 7.89 -14.00
C ARG A 110 -26.51 7.98 -15.52
N SER A 111 -27.66 8.43 -16.02
CA SER A 111 -27.86 8.62 -17.46
C SER A 111 -26.93 9.71 -18.01
N PRO A 112 -26.51 9.61 -19.29
CA PRO A 112 -25.63 10.60 -19.92
C PRO A 112 -26.16 12.04 -19.86
N GLU A 113 -27.48 12.22 -19.99
CA GLU A 113 -28.14 13.53 -19.87
C GLU A 113 -27.93 14.16 -18.50
N HIS A 114 -28.02 13.36 -17.44
CA HIS A 114 -27.84 13.83 -16.07
C HIS A 114 -26.40 14.25 -15.78
N VAL A 115 -25.43 13.55 -16.37
CA VAL A 115 -24.00 13.90 -16.28
C VAL A 115 -23.72 15.19 -17.06
N ALA A 116 -24.30 15.33 -18.26
CA ALA A 116 -24.15 16.54 -19.07
C ALA A 116 -24.71 17.78 -18.37
N ALA A 117 -25.92 17.69 -17.79
CA ALA A 117 -26.51 18.78 -17.01
C ALA A 117 -25.65 19.16 -15.78
N TYR A 118 -25.11 18.15 -15.08
CA TYR A 118 -24.20 18.38 -13.96
C TYR A 118 -22.90 19.07 -14.36
N LEU A 119 -22.31 18.71 -15.50
CA LEU A 119 -21.06 19.32 -15.99
C LEU A 119 -21.28 20.73 -16.52
N ALA A 120 -22.44 21.01 -17.14
CA ALA A 120 -22.79 22.33 -17.66
C ALA A 120 -22.75 23.43 -16.58
N ARG A 121 -23.07 23.09 -15.31
CA ARG A 121 -23.02 24.03 -14.19
C ARG A 121 -21.62 24.56 -13.85
N PHE A 122 -20.58 23.87 -14.32
CA PHE A 122 -19.18 24.19 -14.03
C PHE A 122 -18.41 24.71 -15.25
N GLN A 123 -19.04 24.74 -16.42
CA GLN A 123 -18.44 25.38 -17.58
C GLN A 123 -18.53 26.90 -17.38
N SER A 124 -17.38 27.56 -17.17
CA SER A 124 -17.33 29.02 -17.19
C SER A 124 -17.60 29.50 -18.62
N THR A 125 -18.58 30.39 -18.76
CA THR A 125 -18.82 31.10 -20.02
C THR A 125 -17.55 31.87 -20.36
N ARG A 126 -16.87 31.49 -21.45
CA ARG A 126 -15.87 32.38 -22.07
C ARG A 126 -16.64 33.55 -22.67
N GLU A 127 -16.87 34.59 -21.87
CA GLU A 127 -17.37 35.86 -22.37
C GLU A 127 -16.35 36.47 -23.35
N GLY A 128 -16.89 37.03 -24.42
CA GLY A 128 -16.21 37.22 -25.69
C GLY A 128 -15.07 38.24 -25.65
N VAL A 129 -13.93 37.85 -26.21
CA VAL A 129 -12.97 38.78 -26.80
C VAL A 129 -13.52 39.13 -28.18
N THR A 130 -14.30 40.21 -28.26
CA THR A 130 -14.61 40.88 -29.54
C THR A 130 -13.48 41.84 -29.86
N ASP A 131 -12.75 41.50 -30.92
CA ASP A 131 -11.71 42.26 -31.59
C ASP A 131 -12.22 43.64 -32.04
N GLY A 132 -11.56 44.70 -31.58
CA GLY A 132 -11.87 46.09 -31.92
C GLY A 132 -11.04 46.54 -33.12
N ARG A 133 -11.72 46.94 -34.20
CA ARG A 133 -11.16 47.75 -35.29
C ARG A 133 -10.99 49.21 -34.87
#